data_AF-A0A3D3WF56-F1
#
_entry.id   AF-A0A3D3WF56-F1
#
_cell.length_a   1.000
_cell.length_b   1.000
_cell.length_c   1.000
_cell.angle_alpha   90.00
_cell.angle_beta   90.00
_cell.angle_gamma   90.00
#
_symmetry.space_group_name_H-M   'P 1'
#
loop_
_entity.id
_entity.type
_entity.pdbx_description
1 polymer ?
#
loop_
_entity_poly.entity_id
_entity_poly.type
_entity_poly.pdbx_seq_one_letter_code
_entity_poly.pdbx_strand_id
1 'polypeptide(L)'
;MNIPTTAQSYFLSYEGVLSEDVLDLYGYKLRQYMRGIPLPQKQQLQAFSLYVEMMQNMIRHSSEEVHQSDFNGNNPTHGILGISHEND
;
A
#
# COMPACT_ATOMS: atom_id res chain seq x y z
N MET A 1 9.25 -12.82 17.22
CA MET A 1 8.76 -11.86 16.21
C MET A 1 8.32 -10.63 16.99
N ASN A 2 9.16 -9.59 17.06
CA ASN A 2 8.84 -8.40 17.84
C ASN A 2 7.93 -7.50 17.01
N ILE A 3 6.65 -7.46 17.38
CA ILE A 3 5.69 -6.48 16.89
C ILE A 3 6.14 -5.14 17.47
N PRO A 4 6.47 -4.11 16.67
CA PRO A 4 6.90 -2.83 17.21
C PRO A 4 5.72 -2.18 17.95
N THR A 5 5.80 -2.14 19.28
CA THR A 5 4.94 -1.31 20.14
C THR A 5 5.53 0.09 20.22
N THR A 6 5.31 0.87 19.18
CA THR A 6 5.36 2.33 19.24
C THR A 6 4.11 2.80 18.51
N ALA A 7 3.44 3.81 19.05
CA ALA A 7 2.21 4.39 18.53
C ALA A 7 2.44 5.07 17.15
N GLN A 8 2.80 4.30 16.13
CA GLN A 8 2.68 4.72 14.75
C GLN A 8 1.19 4.81 14.46
N SER A 9 0.68 6.04 14.44
CA SER A 9 -0.68 6.32 13.99
C SER A 9 -0.73 6.07 12.48
N TYR A 10 -0.88 4.81 12.09
CA TYR A 10 -1.19 4.46 10.71
C TYR A 10 -2.56 5.05 10.40
N PHE A 11 -2.61 5.96 9.43
CA PHE A 11 -3.89 6.48 8.94
C PHE A 11 -4.53 5.50 7.94
N LEU A 12 -3.72 4.60 7.37
CA LEU A 12 -4.16 3.58 6.44
C LEU A 12 -3.36 2.30 6.68
N SER A 13 -4.07 1.20 6.97
CA SER A 13 -3.52 -0.14 7.07
C SER A 13 -4.38 -1.11 6.28
N TYR A 14 -3.76 -1.98 5.50
CA TYR A 14 -4.41 -3.06 4.77
C TYR A 14 -3.59 -4.34 4.87
N GLU A 15 -4.27 -5.46 5.07
CA GLU A 15 -3.70 -6.80 5.00
C GLU A 15 -4.63 -7.65 4.14
N GLY A 16 -4.10 -8.28 3.10
CA GLY A 16 -4.88 -9.13 2.21
C GLY A 16 -4.30 -9.27 0.83
N VAL A 17 -5.14 -9.67 -0.12
CA VAL A 17 -4.77 -9.85 -1.52
C VAL A 17 -4.56 -8.50 -2.20
N LEU A 18 -3.34 -8.22 -2.62
CA LEU A 18 -3.03 -7.03 -3.41
C LEU A 18 -3.49 -7.23 -4.84
N SER A 19 -4.20 -6.23 -5.35
CA SER A 19 -4.80 -6.21 -6.69
C SER A 19 -4.89 -4.78 -7.20
N GLU A 20 -5.14 -4.61 -8.49
CA GLU A 20 -5.38 -3.28 -9.09
C GLU A 20 -6.57 -2.57 -8.42
N ASP A 21 -7.63 -3.29 -8.06
CA ASP A 21 -8.78 -2.74 -7.32
C ASP A 21 -8.38 -2.19 -5.95
N VAL A 22 -7.50 -2.90 -5.23
CA VAL A 22 -6.96 -2.45 -3.93
C VAL A 22 -6.05 -1.24 -4.12
N LEU A 23 -5.20 -1.23 -5.15
CA LEU A 23 -4.38 -0.08 -5.52
C LEU A 23 -5.24 1.17 -5.78
N ASP A 24 -6.31 1.05 -6.55
CA ASP A 24 -7.17 2.18 -6.88
C ASP A 24 -7.96 2.69 -5.66
N LEU A 25 -8.56 1.77 -4.89
CA LEU A 25 -9.35 2.10 -3.72
C LEU A 25 -8.51 2.80 -2.65
N TYR A 26 -7.36 2.21 -2.29
CA TYR A 26 -6.51 2.78 -1.25
C TYR A 26 -5.73 4.00 -1.75
N GLY A 27 -5.42 4.08 -3.04
CA GLY A 27 -4.88 5.28 -3.67
C GLY A 27 -5.86 6.45 -3.63
N TYR A 28 -7.15 6.21 -3.84
CA TYR A 28 -8.18 7.23 -3.64
C TYR A 28 -8.22 7.72 -2.20
N LYS A 29 -8.26 6.81 -1.21
CA LYS A 29 -8.27 7.16 0.22
C LYS A 29 -7.03 7.96 0.63
N LEU A 30 -5.85 7.56 0.16
CA LEU A 30 -4.59 8.27 0.41
C LEU A 30 -4.65 9.71 -0.12
N ARG A 31 -5.12 9.93 -1.35
CA ARG A 31 -5.27 11.28 -1.91
C ARG A 31 -6.26 12.13 -1.12
N GLN A 32 -7.38 11.57 -0.67
CA GLN A 32 -8.34 12.31 0.16
C GLN A 32 -7.71 12.73 1.49
N TYR A 33 -6.97 11.82 2.13
CA TYR A 33 -6.26 12.10 3.38
C TYR A 33 -5.21 13.21 3.20
N MET A 34 -4.36 13.12 2.17
CA MET A 34 -3.29 14.10 1.91
C MET A 34 -3.80 15.52 1.65
N ARG A 35 -5.02 15.67 1.10
CA ARG A 35 -5.66 16.98 0.93
C ARG A 35 -5.99 17.67 2.26
N GLY A 36 -6.14 16.90 3.34
CA GLY A 36 -6.42 17.41 4.68
C GLY A 36 -5.16 17.75 5.49
N ILE A 37 -3.96 17.51 4.95
CA ILE A 37 -2.69 17.75 5.66
C ILE A 37 -2.00 18.97 5.03
N PRO A 38 -1.40 19.88 5.84
CA PRO A 38 -0.63 21.01 5.34
C PRO A 38 0.75 20.61 4.79
N LEU A 39 0.79 19.65 3.85
CA LEU A 39 2.01 19.24 3.16
C LEU A 39 2.19 20.02 1.85
N PRO A 40 3.42 20.42 1.47
CA PRO A 40 3.71 20.95 0.16
C PRO A 40 3.25 20.01 -0.96
N GLN A 41 2.69 20.54 -2.05
CA GLN A 41 2.19 19.76 -3.18
C GLN A 41 3.22 18.75 -3.72
N LYS A 42 4.51 19.15 -3.77
CA LYS A 42 5.60 18.28 -4.19
C LYS A 42 5.73 17.03 -3.31
N GLN A 43 5.61 17.18 -1.99
CA GLN A 43 5.71 16.07 -1.05
C GLN A 43 4.48 15.15 -1.16
N GLN A 44 3.29 15.72 -1.37
CA GLN A 44 2.08 14.94 -1.62
C GLN A 44 2.22 14.06 -2.87
N LEU A 45 2.73 14.62 -3.96
CA LEU A 45 2.98 13.87 -5.20
C LEU A 45 4.02 12.78 -4.99
N GLN A 46 5.13 13.08 -4.31
CA GLN A 46 6.20 12.10 -4.05
C GLN A 46 5.70 10.90 -3.23
N ALA A 47 4.99 11.14 -2.12
CA ALA A 47 4.47 10.05 -1.31
C ALA A 47 3.37 9.26 -2.02
N PHE A 48 2.54 9.92 -2.85
CA PHE A 48 1.56 9.21 -3.69
C PHE A 48 2.24 8.35 -4.77
N SER A 49 3.28 8.86 -5.45
CA SER A 49 4.06 8.09 -6.42
C SER A 49 4.70 6.86 -5.78
N LEU A 50 5.32 7.02 -4.61
CA LEU A 50 5.93 5.90 -3.88
C LEU A 50 4.90 4.82 -3.55
N TYR A 51 3.71 5.21 -3.10
CA TYR A 51 2.61 4.27 -2.86
C TYR A 51 2.24 3.46 -4.10
N VAL A 52 2.06 4.13 -5.25
CA VAL A 52 1.70 3.48 -6.52
C VAL A 52 2.79 2.51 -6.97
N GLU A 53 4.05 2.96 -6.96
CA GLU A 53 5.20 2.16 -7.38
C GLU A 53 5.38 0.91 -6.51
N MET A 54 5.26 1.05 -5.19
CA MET A 54 5.37 -0.09 -4.27
C MET A 54 4.27 -1.12 -4.50
N MET A 55 3.01 -0.68 -4.60
CA MET A 55 1.88 -1.58 -4.85
C MET A 55 2.01 -2.29 -6.20
N GLN A 56 2.36 -1.57 -7.27
CA GLN A 56 2.56 -2.15 -8.60
C GLN A 56 3.72 -3.13 -8.63
N ASN A 57 4.81 -2.84 -7.92
CA ASN A 57 5.93 -3.77 -7.79
C ASN A 57 5.50 -5.06 -7.09
N MET A 58 4.73 -4.98 -6.01
CA MET A 58 4.24 -6.16 -5.31
C MET A 58 3.29 -7.01 -6.16
N ILE A 59 2.32 -6.36 -6.82
CA ILE A 59 1.37 -7.04 -7.73
C ILE A 59 2.13 -7.74 -8.87
N ARG A 60 3.14 -7.07 -9.45
CA ARG A 60 3.97 -7.63 -10.51
C ARG A 60 4.83 -8.80 -10.03
N HIS A 61 5.45 -8.69 -8.86
CA HIS A 61 6.29 -9.78 -8.33
C HIS A 61 5.51 -11.08 -8.11
N SER A 62 4.24 -11.05 -7.72
CA SER A 62 3.45 -12.28 -7.64
C SER A 62 3.08 -12.88 -9.00
N SER A 63 3.06 -12.07 -10.06
CA SER A 63 2.84 -12.56 -11.42
C SER A 63 4.09 -13.24 -12.01
N GLU A 64 5.28 -12.87 -11.52
CA GLU A 64 6.58 -13.39 -11.96
C GLU A 64 7.02 -14.62 -11.15
N GLU A 65 6.64 -14.71 -9.88
CA GLU A 65 6.92 -15.88 -9.05
C GLU A 65 5.96 -17.03 -9.40
N VAL A 66 6.54 -18.19 -9.78
CA VAL A 66 5.86 -19.48 -9.91
C VAL A 66 5.52 -20.01 -8.50
N HIS A 67 4.74 -19.24 -7.75
CA HIS A 67 4.12 -19.70 -6.54
C HIS A 67 2.86 -20.48 -6.91
N GLN A 68 2.65 -21.58 -6.19
CA GLN A 68 1.64 -22.60 -6.48
C GLN A 68 0.33 -21.94 -6.88
N SER A 69 0.02 -22.04 -8.17
CA SER A 69 -1.24 -21.59 -8.72
C SER A 69 -2.35 -22.24 -7.92
N ASP A 70 -3.34 -21.44 -7.53
CA ASP A 70 -4.57 -22.02 -7.00
C ASP A 70 -5.20 -22.95 -8.07
N PHE A 71 -6.23 -23.70 -7.71
CA PHE A 71 -6.92 -24.61 -8.65
C PHE A 71 -7.42 -23.91 -9.94
N ASN A 72 -7.46 -22.57 -9.98
CA ASN A 72 -7.87 -21.75 -11.11
C ASN A 72 -6.70 -21.04 -11.83
N GLY A 73 -5.45 -21.25 -11.43
CA GLY A 73 -4.28 -20.62 -12.06
C GLY A 73 -3.99 -19.19 -11.59
N ASN A 74 -4.64 -18.71 -10.52
CA ASN A 74 -4.37 -17.39 -9.96
C ASN A 74 -3.28 -17.47 -8.88
N ASN A 75 -2.35 -16.52 -8.93
CA ASN A 75 -1.29 -16.32 -7.93
C ASN A 75 -1.58 -15.04 -7.13
N PRO A 76 -2.51 -15.06 -6.16
CA PRO A 76 -2.85 -13.87 -5.40
C PRO A 76 -1.67 -13.41 -4.53
N THR A 77 -1.14 -12.20 -4.79
CA THR A 77 -0.15 -11.58 -3.90
C THR A 77 -0.83 -11.30 -2.56
N HIS A 78 -0.37 -11.90 -1.47
CA HIS A 78 -0.76 -11.45 -0.14
C HIS A 78 0.27 -10.45 0.36
N GLY A 79 -0.18 -9.32 0.89
CA GLY A 79 0.71 -8.28 1.39
C GLY A 79 0.09 -7.43 2.49
N ILE A 80 0.97 -6.72 3.18
CA ILE A 80 0.62 -5.77 4.23
C ILE A 80 1.06 -4.39 3.76
N LEU A 81 0.14 -3.43 3.80
CA LEU A 81 0.38 -2.02 3.53
C LEU A 81 0.09 -1.22 4.81
N GLY A 82 1.07 -0.44 5.25
CA GLY A 82 0.90 0.53 6.33
C GLY A 82 1.40 1.89 5.87
N ILE A 83 0.57 2.92 6.03
CA ILE A 83 0.96 4.31 5.77
C ILE A 83 0.72 5.12 7.04
N SER A 84 1.80 5.67 7.56
CA SER A 84 1.81 6.54 8.72
C SER A 84 2.21 7.96 8.33
N HIS A 85 1.82 8.91 9.15
CA HIS A 85 2.32 10.28 9.11
C HIS A 85 2.85 10.59 10.50
N GLU A 86 4.11 11.00 10.61
CA GLU A 86 4.65 11.50 11.86
C GLU A 86 4.23 12.97 11.98
N ASN A 87 3.51 13.29 13.05
CA ASN A 87 3.30 14.66 13.46
C ASN A 87 4.47 15.01 14.38
N ASP A 88 5.37 15.88 13.94
CA ASP A 88 6.31 16.58 14.84
C ASP A 88 5.55 17.43 15.87
#